data_AF-A0A8J4PRH7-F1
#
_entry.id   AF-A0A8J4PRH7-F1
#
_cell.length_a   1.000
_cell.length_b   1.000
_cell.length_c   1.000
_cell.angle_alpha   90.00
_cell.angle_beta   90.00
_cell.angle_gamma   90.00
#
_symmetry.space_group_name_H-M   'P 1'
#
loop_
_entity.id
_entity.type
_entity.pdbx_description
1 polymer ?
#
loop_
_entity_poly.entity_id
_entity_poly.type
_entity_poly.pdbx_seq_one_letter_code
_entity_poly.pdbx_strand_id
1 'polypeptide(L)'
;MDELSHYPGSYFDIDYEANDRIDFQDDGDQGLNVTIDKSYKDNHINIHTSPFAVNKFSISNTAVEGQVFEASISRDQNENVLELSHVGELLKGVTSHVFVSVPQKELKQTDGVATLTLRNHRTNFELKGSTQNNGLLGFSLLHGVKSNLAVGFELYYKLGQNSGGASVATRYRGNLINKNHQYQLTSTYNIMGDLSASISLGIIPQCLSLSTRYNLNTSSMTSTLQIGTQILATPKIMDKAIPICLKLKTDTELNHAVRLEFEAPLFSVSLGSYSNKQSKNFLSNYGIGIHL
;
A
#
# COMPACT_ATOMS: atom_id res chain seq x y z
N MET A 1 -16.82 -9.12 23.88
CA MET A 1 -15.63 -9.77 23.28
C MET A 1 -15.92 -10.08 21.82
N ASP A 2 -15.86 -9.00 21.04
CA ASP A 2 -15.42 -8.81 19.66
C ASP A 2 -15.80 -9.83 18.57
N GLU A 3 -17.01 -9.66 18.05
CA GLU A 3 -17.46 -10.20 16.76
C GLU A 3 -16.69 -9.64 15.55
N LEU A 4 -15.77 -8.68 15.75
CA LEU A 4 -14.83 -8.16 14.74
C LEU A 4 -13.55 -9.00 14.59
N SER A 5 -13.33 -10.02 15.42
CA SER A 5 -12.07 -10.80 15.48
C SER A 5 -11.78 -11.73 14.29
N HIS A 6 -12.64 -11.76 13.26
CA HIS A 6 -12.55 -12.71 12.14
C HIS A 6 -12.53 -12.06 10.74
N TYR A 7 -12.52 -10.72 10.67
CA TYR A 7 -12.52 -10.02 9.38
C TYR A 7 -11.19 -10.27 8.64
N PRO A 8 -11.23 -10.79 7.39
CA PRO A 8 -10.01 -11.16 6.70
C PRO A 8 -9.29 -9.97 6.02
N GLY A 9 -9.85 -8.76 5.96
CA GLY A 9 -9.24 -7.68 5.18
C GLY A 9 -9.50 -7.80 3.68
N SER A 10 -8.86 -6.97 2.86
CA SER A 10 -8.97 -7.05 1.39
C SER A 10 -8.13 -8.19 0.82
N TYR A 11 -8.55 -8.71 -0.34
CA TYR A 11 -7.73 -9.60 -1.15
C TYR A 11 -6.39 -8.95 -1.53
N PHE A 12 -6.42 -7.65 -1.86
CA PHE A 12 -5.24 -6.89 -2.27
C PHE A 12 -4.26 -6.60 -1.11
N ASP A 13 -4.75 -6.65 0.13
CA ASP A 13 -3.95 -6.48 1.34
C ASP A 13 -3.56 -7.82 1.99
N ILE A 14 -3.75 -8.94 1.28
CA ILE A 14 -3.51 -10.26 1.87
C ILE A 14 -2.06 -10.41 2.34
N ASP A 15 -1.12 -9.78 1.64
CA ASP A 15 0.32 -9.79 1.95
C ASP A 15 0.84 -8.49 2.61
N TYR A 16 -0.05 -7.70 3.22
CA TYR A 16 0.28 -6.38 3.79
C TYR A 16 1.52 -6.38 4.69
N GLU A 17 1.68 -7.39 5.55
CA GLU A 17 2.82 -7.50 6.48
C GLU A 17 4.17 -7.61 5.75
N ALA A 18 4.22 -8.35 4.64
CA ALA A 18 5.42 -8.42 3.83
C ALA A 18 5.60 -7.14 2.99
N ASN A 19 4.51 -6.56 2.46
CA ASN A 19 4.55 -5.30 1.70
C ASN A 19 5.17 -4.17 2.54
N ASP A 20 4.70 -3.96 3.78
CA ASP A 20 5.18 -2.90 4.67
C ASP A 20 6.69 -2.98 4.97
N ARG A 21 7.26 -4.20 4.93
CA ARG A 21 8.66 -4.46 5.28
C ARG A 21 9.59 -4.66 4.08
N ILE A 22 9.07 -5.03 2.92
CA ILE A 22 9.85 -5.35 1.73
C ILE A 22 9.66 -4.29 0.64
N ASP A 23 8.47 -3.71 0.52
CA ASP A 23 8.09 -2.81 -0.59
C ASP A 23 8.07 -1.33 -0.19
N PHE A 24 8.55 -0.98 1.01
CA PHE A 24 8.64 0.40 1.51
C PHE A 24 9.46 1.36 0.62
N GLN A 25 10.15 0.83 -0.39
CA GLN A 25 10.85 1.61 -1.38
C GLN A 25 9.91 2.43 -2.27
N ASP A 26 8.70 1.91 -2.51
CA ASP A 26 7.69 2.56 -3.33
C ASP A 26 7.01 3.71 -2.56
N ASP A 27 7.15 3.72 -1.23
CA ASP A 27 6.61 4.75 -0.33
C ASP A 27 7.47 6.02 -0.28
N GLY A 28 8.60 6.10 -1.00
CA GLY A 28 9.57 7.18 -0.87
C GLY A 28 9.94 7.82 -2.20
N ASP A 29 9.48 9.05 -2.42
CA ASP A 29 9.87 9.85 -3.58
C ASP A 29 11.37 10.23 -3.53
N GLN A 30 12.00 10.29 -4.70
CA GLN A 30 13.40 10.69 -4.81
C GLN A 30 13.59 12.20 -4.53
N GLY A 31 14.68 12.54 -3.85
CA GLY A 31 15.04 13.91 -3.49
C GLY A 31 14.33 14.42 -2.23
N LEU A 32 14.18 15.74 -2.12
CA LEU A 32 13.56 16.39 -0.96
C LEU A 32 12.06 16.59 -1.20
N ASN A 33 11.23 15.93 -0.41
CA ASN A 33 9.78 16.02 -0.47
C ASN A 33 9.27 16.68 0.81
N VAL A 34 8.42 17.68 0.66
CA VAL A 34 7.79 18.36 1.80
C VAL A 34 6.29 18.22 1.64
N THR A 35 5.65 17.68 2.69
CA THR A 35 4.21 17.57 2.80
C THR A 35 3.74 18.45 3.95
N ILE A 36 2.76 19.31 3.69
CA ILE A 36 2.09 20.12 4.70
C ILE A 36 0.66 19.63 4.80
N ASP A 37 0.28 19.20 5.99
CA ASP A 37 -1.02 18.66 6.28
C ASP A 37 -1.73 19.51 7.34
N LYS A 38 -2.90 20.06 6.98
CA LYS A 38 -3.67 20.93 7.88
C LYS A 38 -5.14 20.58 7.79
N SER A 39 -5.72 20.28 8.94
CA SER A 39 -7.16 20.12 9.11
C SER A 39 -7.79 21.38 9.69
N TYR A 40 -8.91 21.82 9.13
CA TYR A 40 -9.73 22.90 9.64
C TYR A 40 -11.21 22.53 9.55
N LYS A 41 -11.83 22.24 10.72
CA LYS A 41 -13.18 21.67 10.82
C LYS A 41 -13.26 20.38 9.99
N ASP A 42 -14.24 20.29 9.09
CA ASP A 42 -14.47 19.14 8.21
C ASP A 42 -13.66 19.20 6.91
N ASN A 43 -12.73 20.15 6.78
CA ASN A 43 -11.86 20.27 5.60
C ASN A 43 -10.44 19.89 5.96
N HIS A 44 -9.77 19.25 5.02
CA HIS A 44 -8.40 18.83 5.14
C HIS A 44 -7.64 19.29 3.89
N ILE A 45 -6.52 19.95 4.11
CA ILE A 45 -5.68 20.52 3.05
C ILE A 45 -4.34 19.81 3.12
N ASN A 46 -3.92 19.25 2.00
CA ASN A 46 -2.62 18.61 1.87
C ASN A 46 -1.86 19.23 0.69
N ILE A 47 -0.65 19.71 0.98
CA ILE A 47 0.26 20.29 -0.01
C ILE A 47 1.50 19.42 -0.04
N HIS A 48 1.76 18.79 -1.18
CA HIS A 48 2.96 18.00 -1.41
C HIS A 48 3.82 18.66 -2.48
N THR A 49 5.11 18.85 -2.18
CA THR A 49 6.08 19.40 -3.12
C THR A 49 7.32 18.52 -3.20
N SER A 50 7.73 18.24 -4.44
CA SER A 50 8.93 17.49 -4.76
C SER A 50 9.62 18.14 -5.97
N PRO A 51 10.96 18.32 -5.94
CA PRO A 51 11.70 18.89 -7.06
C PRO A 51 11.87 17.91 -8.23
N PHE A 52 11.74 16.61 -7.99
CA PHE A 52 11.90 15.57 -9.02
C PHE A 52 10.63 14.78 -9.31
N ALA A 53 9.62 14.89 -8.45
CA ALA A 53 8.32 14.25 -8.62
C ALA A 53 7.21 15.30 -8.83
N VAL A 54 6.01 14.95 -8.36
CA VAL A 54 4.76 15.69 -8.60
C VAL A 54 4.59 16.79 -7.55
N ASN A 55 4.23 18.00 -7.97
CA ASN A 55 3.68 18.99 -7.02
C ASN A 55 2.17 18.81 -6.98
N LYS A 56 1.62 18.54 -5.79
CA LYS A 56 0.19 18.25 -5.61
C LYS A 56 -0.40 19.14 -4.53
N PHE A 57 -1.56 19.71 -4.84
CA PHE A 57 -2.42 20.38 -3.88
C PHE A 57 -3.73 19.61 -3.83
N SER A 58 -4.14 19.13 -2.65
CA SER A 58 -5.44 18.50 -2.44
C SER A 58 -6.23 19.20 -1.35
N ILE A 59 -7.54 19.21 -1.55
CA ILE A 59 -8.52 19.58 -0.56
C ILE A 59 -9.52 18.43 -0.45
N SER A 60 -9.76 17.95 0.77
CA SER A 60 -10.80 16.99 1.06
C SER A 60 -11.78 17.51 2.09
N ASN A 61 -13.02 17.02 2.01
CA ASN A 61 -14.13 17.40 2.85
C ASN A 61 -14.84 16.16 3.40
N THR A 62 -15.13 16.17 4.70
CA THR A 62 -15.78 15.08 5.44
C THR A 62 -17.05 15.54 6.15
N ALA A 63 -17.69 16.63 5.69
CA ALA A 63 -18.85 17.22 6.35
C ALA A 63 -20.08 16.30 6.36
N VAL A 64 -20.15 15.33 5.44
CA VAL A 64 -21.18 14.29 5.42
C VAL A 64 -20.62 13.05 6.08
N GLU A 65 -21.28 12.57 7.13
CA GLU A 65 -20.85 11.39 7.87
C GLU A 65 -20.70 10.18 6.95
N GLY A 66 -19.57 9.49 7.06
CA GLY A 66 -19.25 8.31 6.25
C GLY A 66 -18.89 8.63 4.80
N GLN A 67 -18.72 9.91 4.43
CA GLN A 67 -18.30 10.33 3.08
C GLN A 67 -17.06 11.24 3.13
N VAL A 68 -16.19 11.05 2.14
CA VAL A 68 -14.99 11.85 1.91
C VAL A 68 -15.00 12.25 0.44
N PHE A 69 -15.02 13.54 0.17
CA PHE A 69 -14.83 14.09 -1.16
C PHE A 69 -13.46 14.73 -1.22
N GLU A 70 -12.66 14.39 -2.22
CA GLU A 70 -11.35 15.02 -2.45
C GLU A 70 -11.28 15.57 -3.87
N ALA A 71 -10.71 16.76 -3.99
CA ALA A 71 -10.28 17.32 -5.25
C ALA A 71 -8.80 17.67 -5.14
N SER A 72 -8.02 17.29 -6.14
CA SER A 72 -6.62 17.66 -6.21
C SER A 72 -6.17 18.08 -7.59
N ILE A 73 -5.25 19.04 -7.60
CA ILE A 73 -4.52 19.42 -8.80
C ILE A 73 -3.07 19.02 -8.60
N SER A 74 -2.53 18.30 -9.57
CA SER A 74 -1.14 17.87 -9.56
C SER A 74 -0.45 18.32 -10.83
N ARG A 75 0.85 18.54 -10.76
CA ARG A 75 1.71 18.81 -11.91
C ARG A 75 2.71 17.68 -12.05
N ASP A 76 2.48 16.82 -13.04
CA ASP A 76 3.34 15.67 -13.37
C ASP A 76 4.06 15.95 -14.69
N GLN A 77 5.40 15.91 -14.70
CA GLN A 77 6.25 16.00 -15.91
C GLN A 77 5.85 17.07 -16.97
N ASN A 78 5.33 18.23 -16.52
CA ASN A 78 4.82 19.37 -17.33
C ASN A 78 3.36 19.29 -17.79
N GLU A 79 2.55 18.43 -17.19
CA GLU A 79 1.11 18.38 -17.39
C GLU A 79 0.39 18.61 -16.07
N ASN A 80 -0.66 19.43 -16.10
CA ASN A 80 -1.53 19.53 -14.95
C ASN A 80 -2.61 18.45 -15.08
N VAL A 81 -2.84 17.75 -13.99
CA VAL A 81 -3.86 16.71 -13.89
C VAL A 81 -4.83 17.13 -12.79
N LEU A 82 -6.12 17.11 -13.11
CA LEU A 82 -7.19 17.27 -12.13
C LEU A 82 -7.64 15.88 -11.70
N GLU A 83 -7.65 15.65 -10.40
CA GLU A 83 -8.12 14.40 -9.79
C GLU A 83 -9.29 14.70 -8.86
N LEU A 84 -10.33 13.87 -8.95
CA LEU A 84 -11.49 13.90 -8.09
C LEU A 84 -11.67 12.53 -7.48
N SER A 85 -11.84 12.45 -6.16
CA SER A 85 -12.15 11.19 -5.49
C SER A 85 -13.35 11.34 -4.56
N HIS A 86 -14.09 10.26 -4.41
CA HIS A 86 -15.19 10.14 -3.48
C HIS A 86 -15.14 8.75 -2.84
N VAL A 87 -15.05 8.72 -1.52
CA VAL A 87 -15.21 7.51 -0.72
C VAL A 87 -16.46 7.68 0.12
N GLY A 88 -17.36 6.70 0.10
CA GLY A 88 -18.62 6.80 0.83
C GLY A 88 -19.16 5.46 1.30
N GLU A 89 -19.76 5.42 2.49
CA GLU A 89 -20.61 4.31 2.90
C GLU A 89 -22.00 4.47 2.28
N LEU A 90 -22.39 3.54 1.41
CA LEU A 90 -23.70 3.55 0.75
C LEU A 90 -24.79 2.95 1.65
N LEU A 91 -24.43 1.87 2.33
CA LEU A 91 -25.24 1.10 3.27
C LEU A 91 -24.28 0.46 4.29
N LYS A 92 -24.82 -0.01 5.42
CA LYS A 92 -24.00 -0.67 6.45
C LYS A 92 -23.12 -1.77 5.86
N GLY A 93 -21.80 -1.58 5.91
CA GLY A 93 -20.81 -2.53 5.39
C GLY A 93 -20.63 -2.53 3.87
N VAL A 94 -21.22 -1.58 3.14
CA VAL A 94 -21.01 -1.36 1.70
C VAL A 94 -20.38 0.00 1.48
N THR A 95 -19.14 0.02 1.01
CA THR A 95 -18.41 1.25 0.69
C THR A 95 -18.18 1.38 -0.80
N SER A 96 -18.36 2.58 -1.35
CA SER A 96 -17.97 2.94 -2.70
C SER A 96 -16.72 3.81 -2.67
N HIS A 97 -15.82 3.60 -3.62
CA HIS A 97 -14.73 4.51 -3.93
C HIS A 97 -14.77 4.82 -5.42
N VAL A 98 -14.87 6.10 -5.78
CA VAL A 98 -14.79 6.57 -7.16
C VAL A 98 -13.62 7.52 -7.26
N PHE A 99 -12.80 7.35 -8.28
CA PHE A 99 -11.66 8.20 -8.60
C PHE A 99 -11.73 8.55 -10.08
N VAL A 100 -11.52 9.81 -10.42
CA VAL A 100 -11.49 10.32 -11.79
C VAL A 100 -10.27 11.21 -11.96
N SER A 101 -9.49 10.98 -13.01
CA SER A 101 -8.34 11.76 -13.40
C SER A 101 -8.52 12.33 -14.80
N VAL A 102 -8.28 13.63 -14.94
CA VAL A 102 -8.45 14.40 -16.18
C VAL A 102 -7.15 15.14 -16.48
N PRO A 103 -6.34 14.68 -17.45
CA PRO A 103 -5.16 15.40 -17.92
C PRO A 103 -5.59 16.66 -18.72
N GLN A 104 -4.99 17.82 -18.41
CA GLN A 104 -5.43 19.10 -18.98
C GLN A 104 -5.23 19.19 -20.50
N LYS A 105 -4.19 18.55 -21.05
CA LYS A 105 -3.89 18.61 -22.51
C LYS A 105 -4.77 17.69 -23.35
N GLU A 106 -5.29 16.62 -22.74
CA GLU A 106 -6.06 15.60 -23.44
C GLU A 106 -7.44 15.43 -22.79
N LEU A 107 -8.26 16.49 -22.80
CA LEU A 107 -9.63 16.48 -22.27
C LEU A 107 -10.56 15.38 -22.87
N LYS A 108 -10.10 14.68 -23.91
CA LYS A 108 -10.80 13.55 -24.53
C LYS A 108 -10.52 12.21 -23.85
N GLN A 109 -9.47 12.12 -23.03
CA GLN A 109 -9.12 10.93 -22.26
C GLN A 109 -9.40 11.21 -20.79
N THR A 110 -10.38 10.51 -20.24
CA THR A 110 -10.72 10.56 -18.82
C THR A 110 -10.54 9.17 -18.25
N ASP A 111 -9.64 9.06 -17.29
CA ASP A 111 -9.37 7.82 -16.60
C ASP A 111 -10.16 7.82 -15.30
N GLY A 112 -10.98 6.79 -15.13
CA GLY A 112 -11.82 6.62 -13.95
C GLY A 112 -11.65 5.24 -13.37
N VAL A 113 -11.71 5.15 -12.05
CA VAL A 113 -11.78 3.89 -11.29
C VAL A 113 -12.97 3.97 -10.36
N ALA A 114 -13.79 2.93 -10.34
CA ALA A 114 -14.89 2.80 -9.40
C ALA A 114 -14.79 1.43 -8.72
N THR A 115 -14.84 1.44 -7.39
CA THR A 115 -14.78 0.25 -6.56
C THR A 115 -16.00 0.21 -5.64
N LEU A 116 -16.64 -0.94 -5.55
CA LEU A 116 -17.65 -1.25 -4.54
C LEU A 116 -17.12 -2.37 -3.66
N THR A 117 -17.10 -2.14 -2.36
CA THR A 117 -16.62 -3.11 -1.37
C THR A 117 -17.75 -3.48 -0.43
N LEU A 118 -18.05 -4.77 -0.32
CA LEU A 118 -18.96 -5.34 0.67
C LEU A 118 -18.13 -6.04 1.75
N ARG A 119 -18.27 -5.58 2.99
CA ARG A 119 -17.57 -6.10 4.16
C ARG A 119 -18.55 -6.79 5.09
N ASN A 120 -18.21 -8.02 5.46
CA ASN A 120 -18.89 -8.81 6.47
C ASN A 120 -17.85 -9.40 7.43
N HIS A 121 -18.29 -9.89 8.60
CA HIS A 121 -17.43 -10.41 9.67
C HIS A 121 -16.42 -11.49 9.25
N ARG A 122 -16.66 -12.19 8.13
CA ARG A 122 -15.78 -13.24 7.57
C ARG A 122 -15.45 -13.05 6.11
N THR A 123 -15.92 -11.99 5.46
CA THR A 123 -15.80 -11.87 4.00
C THR A 123 -15.59 -10.43 3.60
N ASN A 124 -14.64 -10.22 2.70
CA ASN A 124 -14.53 -9.00 1.94
C ASN A 124 -14.75 -9.35 0.47
N PHE A 125 -15.69 -8.66 -0.16
CA PHE A 125 -15.96 -8.74 -1.58
C PHE A 125 -15.72 -7.37 -2.20
N GLU A 126 -15.00 -7.33 -3.31
CA GLU A 126 -14.72 -6.10 -4.05
C GLU A 126 -15.10 -6.27 -5.51
N LEU A 127 -15.79 -5.28 -6.07
CA LEU A 127 -16.03 -5.13 -7.50
C LEU A 127 -15.35 -3.84 -7.94
N LYS A 128 -14.51 -3.92 -8.98
CA LYS A 128 -13.73 -2.79 -9.50
C LYS A 128 -13.97 -2.64 -11.00
N GLY A 129 -14.25 -1.42 -11.42
CA GLY A 129 -14.23 -1.01 -12.82
C GLY A 129 -13.18 0.07 -13.01
N SER A 130 -12.47 0.06 -14.13
CA SER A 130 -11.56 1.11 -14.54
C SER A 130 -11.70 1.38 -16.03
N THR A 131 -11.61 2.63 -16.46
CA THR A 131 -11.50 2.99 -17.89
C THR A 131 -10.05 3.00 -18.37
N GLN A 132 -9.08 2.95 -17.46
CA GLN A 132 -7.65 2.88 -17.80
C GLN A 132 -7.35 1.63 -18.64
N ASN A 133 -6.34 1.71 -19.51
CA ASN A 133 -5.86 0.59 -20.32
C ASN A 133 -6.94 -0.10 -21.16
N ASN A 134 -7.83 0.69 -21.78
CA ASN A 134 -8.97 0.22 -22.59
C ASN A 134 -10.03 -0.56 -21.79
N GLY A 135 -10.22 -0.22 -20.52
CA GLY A 135 -11.29 -0.79 -19.71
C GLY A 135 -10.88 -2.08 -19.00
N LEU A 136 -11.06 -2.09 -17.68
CA LEU A 136 -10.85 -3.26 -16.83
C LEU A 136 -12.07 -3.44 -15.92
N LEU A 137 -12.55 -4.67 -15.82
CA LEU A 137 -13.51 -5.10 -14.81
C LEU A 137 -12.83 -6.17 -13.96
N GLY A 138 -12.86 -6.02 -12.66
CA GLY A 138 -12.28 -6.95 -11.70
C GLY A 138 -13.26 -7.23 -10.59
N PHE A 139 -13.19 -8.42 -10.03
CA PHE A 139 -13.81 -8.70 -8.75
C PHE A 139 -12.89 -9.59 -7.91
N SER A 140 -12.93 -9.39 -6.60
CA SER A 140 -12.18 -10.21 -5.67
C SER A 140 -13.01 -10.58 -4.45
N LEU A 141 -12.68 -11.72 -3.85
CA LEU A 141 -13.31 -12.21 -2.63
C LEU A 141 -12.24 -12.80 -1.73
N LEU A 142 -12.25 -12.43 -0.46
CA LEU A 142 -11.44 -13.04 0.59
C LEU A 142 -12.33 -13.49 1.73
N HIS A 143 -12.28 -14.78 2.08
CA HIS A 143 -13.11 -15.41 3.09
C HIS A 143 -12.28 -16.01 4.23
N GLY A 144 -12.61 -15.65 5.47
CA GLY A 144 -12.06 -16.23 6.68
C GLY A 144 -12.66 -17.61 6.97
N VAL A 145 -11.97 -18.67 6.54
CA VAL A 145 -12.35 -20.08 6.77
C VAL A 145 -12.27 -20.45 8.24
N LYS A 146 -11.24 -19.94 8.93
CA LYS A 146 -11.01 -20.05 10.39
C LYS A 146 -10.49 -18.72 10.92
N SER A 147 -10.43 -18.56 12.24
CA SER A 147 -9.86 -17.36 12.88
C SER A 147 -8.42 -17.05 12.44
N ASN A 148 -7.68 -18.08 12.03
CA ASN A 148 -6.30 -17.99 11.57
C ASN A 148 -6.11 -18.26 10.07
N LEU A 149 -7.15 -18.59 9.31
CA LEU A 149 -7.02 -19.00 7.90
C LEU A 149 -8.02 -18.24 7.04
N ALA A 150 -7.51 -17.54 6.02
CA ALA A 150 -8.30 -16.93 4.97
C ALA A 150 -7.90 -17.47 3.60
N VAL A 151 -8.87 -17.61 2.71
CA VAL A 151 -8.66 -17.99 1.31
C VAL A 151 -9.48 -17.06 0.44
N GLY A 152 -8.97 -16.76 -0.75
CA GLY A 152 -9.61 -15.82 -1.64
C GLY A 152 -9.19 -16.00 -3.07
N PHE A 153 -9.84 -15.27 -3.94
CA PHE A 153 -9.54 -15.24 -5.35
C PHE A 153 -9.91 -13.88 -5.94
N GLU A 154 -9.32 -13.59 -7.08
CA GLU A 154 -9.63 -12.45 -7.92
C GLU A 154 -9.81 -12.93 -9.35
N LEU A 155 -10.81 -12.40 -10.05
CA LEU A 155 -10.91 -12.50 -11.50
C LEU A 155 -10.92 -11.08 -12.09
N TYR A 156 -10.28 -10.91 -13.24
CA TYR A 156 -10.37 -9.67 -14.00
C TYR A 156 -10.51 -9.92 -15.50
N TYR A 157 -11.08 -8.94 -16.19
CA TYR A 157 -11.28 -8.92 -17.62
C TYR A 157 -10.91 -7.54 -18.17
N LYS A 158 -10.04 -7.51 -19.18
CA LYS A 158 -9.61 -6.33 -19.92
C LYS A 158 -10.43 -6.24 -21.20
N LEU A 159 -11.32 -5.26 -21.28
CA LEU A 159 -12.27 -5.10 -22.38
C LEU A 159 -11.54 -4.89 -23.71
N GLY A 160 -10.57 -3.97 -23.77
CA GLY A 160 -9.87 -3.67 -25.02
C GLY A 160 -8.94 -4.78 -25.54
N GLN A 161 -8.57 -5.74 -24.71
CA GLN A 161 -7.73 -6.88 -25.11
C GLN A 161 -8.53 -8.18 -25.29
N ASN A 162 -9.83 -8.16 -24.96
CA ASN A 162 -10.66 -9.35 -24.86
C ASN A 162 -9.99 -10.49 -24.08
N SER A 163 -9.23 -10.14 -23.04
CA SER A 163 -8.43 -11.08 -22.24
C SER A 163 -8.78 -10.94 -20.78
N GLY A 164 -8.57 -12.00 -20.00
CA GLY A 164 -8.82 -11.98 -18.57
C GLY A 164 -7.78 -12.80 -17.83
N GLY A 165 -7.80 -12.68 -16.51
CA GLY A 165 -6.93 -13.44 -15.63
C GLY A 165 -7.64 -13.77 -14.34
N ALA A 166 -7.02 -14.67 -13.60
CA ALA A 166 -7.48 -15.13 -12.31
C ALA A 166 -6.29 -15.25 -11.39
N SER A 167 -6.51 -15.02 -10.11
CA SER A 167 -5.54 -15.33 -9.08
C SER A 167 -6.23 -15.91 -7.85
N VAL A 168 -5.51 -16.75 -7.12
CA VAL A 168 -5.95 -17.30 -5.84
C VAL A 168 -4.95 -16.91 -4.77
N ALA A 169 -5.44 -16.72 -3.56
CA ALA A 169 -4.61 -16.36 -2.43
C ALA A 169 -5.04 -17.08 -1.17
N THR A 170 -4.06 -17.35 -0.31
CA THR A 170 -4.27 -17.95 1.01
C THR A 170 -3.42 -17.22 2.04
N ARG A 171 -3.96 -17.10 3.26
CA ARG A 171 -3.27 -16.48 4.38
C ARG A 171 -3.50 -17.25 5.65
N TYR A 172 -2.41 -17.55 6.35
CA TYR A 172 -2.44 -18.15 7.67
C TYR A 172 -1.79 -17.21 8.70
N ARG A 173 -2.43 -16.98 9.84
CA ARG A 173 -1.91 -16.16 10.96
C ARG A 173 -1.79 -16.98 12.22
N GLY A 174 -0.62 -17.01 12.84
CA GLY A 174 -0.40 -17.78 14.06
C GLY A 174 0.41 -17.02 15.09
N ASN A 175 0.56 -17.65 16.25
CA ASN A 175 1.46 -17.18 17.30
C ASN A 175 2.46 -18.28 17.65
N LEU A 176 3.74 -17.94 17.72
CA LEU A 176 4.80 -18.75 18.29
C LEU A 176 4.97 -18.40 19.78
N ILE A 177 5.34 -19.41 20.59
CA ILE A 177 5.82 -19.34 21.99
C ILE A 177 5.11 -18.29 22.87
N ASN A 178 4.28 -18.75 23.83
CA ASN A 178 3.58 -17.92 24.83
C ASN A 178 2.66 -16.83 24.26
N LYS A 179 2.19 -16.96 23.00
CA LYS A 179 1.29 -16.02 22.29
C LYS A 179 1.90 -14.64 21.99
N ASN A 180 3.19 -14.44 22.24
CA ASN A 180 3.81 -13.11 22.11
C ASN A 180 4.43 -12.85 20.73
N HIS A 181 4.77 -13.90 19.97
CA HIS A 181 5.42 -13.76 18.67
C HIS A 181 4.42 -14.08 17.56
N GLN A 182 3.90 -13.06 16.88
CA GLN A 182 2.95 -13.25 15.80
C GLN A 182 3.68 -13.57 14.50
N TYR A 183 3.08 -14.44 13.68
CA TYR A 183 3.55 -14.69 12.33
C TYR A 183 2.39 -14.76 11.32
N GLN A 184 2.70 -14.41 10.08
CA GLN A 184 1.81 -14.51 8.94
C GLN A 184 2.50 -15.29 7.82
N LEU A 185 1.78 -16.23 7.21
CA LEU A 185 2.15 -16.89 5.97
C LEU A 185 1.15 -16.45 4.91
N THR A 186 1.64 -16.02 3.76
CA THR A 186 0.79 -15.66 2.62
C THR A 186 1.27 -16.41 1.40
N SER A 187 0.34 -16.84 0.54
CA SER A 187 0.68 -17.28 -0.81
C SER A 187 -0.36 -16.79 -1.79
N THR A 188 0.10 -16.28 -2.92
CA THR A 188 -0.72 -15.86 -4.06
C THR A 188 -0.23 -16.58 -5.32
N TYR A 189 -1.17 -16.97 -6.17
CA TYR A 189 -0.86 -17.57 -7.46
C TYR A 189 -1.78 -16.97 -8.52
N ASN A 190 -1.18 -16.36 -9.54
CA ASN A 190 -1.87 -15.85 -10.73
C ASN A 190 -1.76 -16.89 -11.85
N ILE A 191 -2.86 -17.14 -12.57
CA ILE A 191 -2.88 -18.09 -13.69
C ILE A 191 -1.94 -17.68 -14.83
N MET A 192 -1.54 -16.40 -14.89
CA MET A 192 -0.54 -15.88 -15.82
C MET A 192 0.89 -16.30 -15.45
N GLY A 193 1.05 -17.05 -14.36
CA GLY A 193 2.26 -17.72 -14.01
C GLY A 193 3.06 -17.07 -12.89
N ASP A 194 2.51 -16.10 -12.17
CA ASP A 194 3.19 -15.48 -11.03
C ASP A 194 2.78 -16.15 -9.72
N LEU A 195 3.74 -16.77 -9.05
CA LEU A 195 3.62 -17.30 -7.70
C LEU A 195 4.36 -16.38 -6.74
N SER A 196 3.69 -15.97 -5.65
CA SER A 196 4.32 -15.32 -4.51
C SER A 196 4.03 -16.11 -3.24
N ALA A 197 5.05 -16.26 -2.40
CA ALA A 197 4.91 -16.84 -1.08
C ALA A 197 5.73 -16.02 -0.08
N SER A 198 5.13 -15.66 1.04
CA SER A 198 5.77 -14.83 2.04
C SER A 198 5.59 -15.39 3.45
N ILE A 199 6.53 -15.03 4.30
CA ILE A 199 6.47 -15.23 5.75
C ILE A 199 6.85 -13.92 6.43
N SER A 200 6.03 -13.49 7.39
CA SER A 200 6.31 -12.36 8.27
C SER A 200 6.32 -12.83 9.71
N LEU A 201 7.29 -12.39 10.50
CA LEU A 201 7.52 -12.83 11.88
C LEU A 201 7.91 -11.65 12.77
N GLY A 202 7.24 -11.47 13.90
CA GLY A 202 7.75 -10.64 15.00
C GLY A 202 8.79 -11.39 15.81
N ILE A 203 10.07 -11.00 15.73
CA ILE A 203 11.18 -11.62 16.47
C ILE A 203 11.23 -11.10 17.90
N ILE A 204 11.13 -9.77 18.07
CA ILE A 204 10.96 -9.12 19.38
C ILE A 204 9.62 -8.40 19.30
N PRO A 205 8.62 -8.76 20.12
CA PRO A 205 7.30 -8.16 20.04
C PRO A 205 7.40 -6.64 20.06
N GLN A 206 6.76 -5.98 19.08
CA GLN A 206 6.71 -4.52 18.92
C GLN A 206 8.05 -3.81 18.58
N CYS A 207 9.19 -4.49 18.62
CA CYS A 207 10.50 -3.86 18.41
C CYS A 207 11.25 -4.37 17.17
N LEU A 208 11.15 -5.66 16.84
CA LEU A 208 11.88 -6.25 15.72
C LEU A 208 10.98 -7.24 14.99
N SER A 209 10.84 -7.04 13.68
CA SER A 209 10.09 -7.93 12.80
C SER A 209 10.83 -8.18 11.50
N LEU A 210 10.64 -9.36 10.93
CA LEU A 210 11.30 -9.85 9.73
C LEU A 210 10.23 -10.32 8.74
N SER A 211 10.46 -10.12 7.45
CA SER A 211 9.69 -10.73 6.38
C SER A 211 10.58 -11.28 5.29
N THR A 212 10.17 -12.41 4.73
CA THR A 212 10.80 -13.02 3.56
C THR A 212 9.73 -13.25 2.52
N ARG A 213 10.02 -12.92 1.26
CA ARG A 213 9.13 -13.20 0.13
C ARG A 213 9.90 -13.91 -0.98
N TYR A 214 9.33 -15.00 -1.47
CA TYR A 214 9.77 -15.70 -2.66
C TYR A 214 8.78 -15.43 -3.78
N ASN A 215 9.27 -14.94 -4.91
CA ASN A 215 8.49 -14.79 -6.13
C ASN A 215 9.06 -15.70 -7.21
N LEU A 216 8.18 -16.32 -7.98
CA LEU A 216 8.51 -17.12 -9.15
C LEU A 216 7.57 -16.75 -10.28
N ASN A 217 8.13 -16.22 -11.37
CA ASN A 217 7.41 -16.12 -12.62
C ASN A 217 7.68 -17.41 -13.43
N THR A 218 6.65 -18.24 -13.58
CA THR A 218 6.70 -19.53 -14.26
C THR A 218 6.77 -19.41 -15.79
N SER A 219 6.50 -18.23 -16.35
CA SER A 219 6.62 -17.98 -17.79
C SER A 219 8.07 -17.68 -18.17
N SER A 220 8.78 -16.88 -17.38
CA SER A 220 10.21 -16.57 -17.57
C SER A 220 11.16 -17.50 -16.81
N MET A 221 10.64 -18.32 -15.88
CA MET A 221 11.42 -19.13 -14.93
C MET A 221 12.39 -18.29 -14.08
N THR A 222 12.08 -17.01 -13.88
CA THR A 222 12.86 -16.11 -13.02
C THR A 222 12.29 -16.17 -11.61
N SER A 223 13.16 -16.37 -10.63
CA SER A 223 12.79 -16.34 -9.22
C SER A 223 13.57 -15.28 -8.46
N THR A 224 12.91 -14.62 -7.52
CA THR A 224 13.54 -13.67 -6.60
C THR A 224 13.21 -14.02 -5.16
N LEU A 225 14.20 -13.90 -4.29
CA LEU A 225 14.02 -13.99 -2.84
C LEU A 225 14.35 -12.63 -2.24
N GLN A 226 13.41 -12.10 -1.48
CA GLN A 226 13.49 -10.79 -0.84
C GLN A 226 13.42 -10.99 0.67
N ILE A 227 14.21 -10.21 1.41
CA ILE A 227 14.22 -10.20 2.87
C ILE A 227 14.10 -8.75 3.31
N GLY A 228 13.14 -8.48 4.18
CA GLY A 228 12.88 -7.17 4.77
C GLY A 228 12.85 -7.26 6.29
N THR A 229 13.36 -6.26 6.98
CA THR A 229 13.30 -6.16 8.45
C THR A 229 12.87 -4.76 8.86
N GLN A 230 12.18 -4.69 9.99
CA GLN A 230 11.75 -3.44 10.60
C GLN A 230 12.12 -3.45 12.08
N ILE A 231 12.82 -2.40 12.48
CA ILE A 231 13.28 -2.15 13.84
C ILE A 231 12.58 -0.89 14.35
N LEU A 232 11.82 -1.04 15.42
CA LEU A 232 11.11 0.03 16.10
C LEU A 232 11.79 0.32 17.43
N ALA A 233 12.06 1.59 17.68
CA ALA A 233 12.58 2.09 18.94
C ALA A 233 11.83 3.36 19.34
N THR A 234 11.73 3.61 20.65
CA THR A 234 11.08 4.82 21.15
C THR A 234 11.96 5.47 22.23
N PRO A 235 13.13 6.03 21.85
CA PRO A 235 13.96 6.75 22.79
C PRO A 235 13.21 7.93 23.42
N LYS A 236 13.55 8.23 24.68
CA LYS A 236 13.11 9.46 25.35
C LYS A 236 14.16 10.54 25.15
N ILE A 237 13.79 11.64 24.48
CA ILE A 237 14.63 12.82 24.29
C ILE A 237 13.90 14.00 24.91
N MET A 238 14.51 14.65 25.92
CA MET A 238 13.90 15.77 26.67
C MET A 238 12.49 15.42 27.20
N ASP A 239 12.37 14.26 27.85
CA ASP A 239 11.12 13.69 28.40
C ASP A 239 10.01 13.39 27.38
N LYS A 240 10.29 13.53 26.08
CA LYS A 240 9.38 13.15 25.00
C LYS A 240 9.80 11.83 24.39
N ALA A 241 8.85 10.92 24.27
CA ALA A 241 9.02 9.68 23.52
C ALA A 241 9.02 10.01 22.02
N ILE A 242 10.09 9.66 21.32
CA ILE A 242 10.22 9.88 19.87
C ILE A 242 10.29 8.51 19.20
N PRO A 243 9.22 8.06 18.54
CA PRO A 243 9.25 6.84 17.74
C PRO A 243 10.25 6.97 16.59
N ILE A 244 11.09 5.95 16.44
CA ILE A 244 12.04 5.78 15.34
C ILE A 244 11.80 4.41 14.73
N CYS A 245 11.68 4.38 13.40
CA CYS A 245 11.50 3.16 12.63
C CYS A 245 12.63 3.03 11.60
N LEU A 246 13.37 1.92 11.64
CA LEU A 246 14.38 1.58 10.64
C LEU A 246 13.89 0.36 9.85
N LYS A 247 13.67 0.54 8.55
CA LYS A 247 13.34 -0.52 7.60
C LYS A 247 14.56 -0.82 6.73
N LEU A 248 14.89 -2.10 6.56
CA LEU A 248 15.99 -2.56 5.69
C LEU A 248 15.48 -3.66 4.77
N LYS A 249 15.94 -3.69 3.52
CA LYS A 249 15.62 -4.70 2.52
C LYS A 249 16.87 -5.16 1.79
N THR A 250 16.91 -6.43 1.44
CA THR A 250 17.81 -6.96 0.40
C THR A 250 17.09 -8.01 -0.44
N ASP A 251 17.57 -8.25 -1.66
CA ASP A 251 17.11 -9.38 -2.47
C ASP A 251 18.26 -10.12 -3.18
N THR A 252 17.92 -11.22 -3.83
CA THR A 252 18.86 -12.05 -4.62
C THR A 252 19.38 -11.37 -5.87
N GLU A 253 18.76 -10.29 -6.31
CA GLU A 253 19.23 -9.48 -7.43
C GLU A 253 20.21 -8.38 -7.00
N LEU A 254 20.54 -8.32 -5.70
CA LEU A 254 21.39 -7.30 -5.08
C LEU A 254 20.78 -5.90 -5.11
N ASN A 255 19.45 -5.82 -5.00
CA ASN A 255 18.77 -4.58 -4.68
C ASN A 255 18.70 -4.43 -3.16
N HIS A 256 19.08 -3.25 -2.69
CA HIS A 256 19.15 -2.92 -1.27
C HIS A 256 18.37 -1.64 -1.01
N ALA A 257 17.62 -1.61 0.08
CA ALA A 257 16.89 -0.43 0.52
C ALA A 257 17.07 -0.21 2.02
N VAL A 258 17.19 1.04 2.42
CA VAL A 258 17.23 1.46 3.82
C VAL A 258 16.31 2.66 3.96
N ARG A 259 15.46 2.66 4.98
CA ARG A 259 14.60 3.78 5.32
C ARG A 259 14.57 4.01 6.82
N LEU A 260 14.80 5.23 7.24
CA LEU A 260 14.75 5.68 8.62
C LEU A 260 13.65 6.72 8.77
N GLU A 261 12.68 6.46 9.64
CA GLU A 261 11.58 7.36 9.93
C GLU A 261 11.65 7.82 11.39
N PHE A 262 11.33 9.09 11.60
CA PHE A 262 11.25 9.68 12.92
C PHE A 262 10.01 10.55 13.04
N GLU A 263 9.27 10.36 14.13
CA GLU A 263 8.04 11.07 14.40
C GLU A 263 8.21 11.96 15.63
N ALA A 264 8.19 13.27 15.41
CA ALA A 264 8.14 14.28 16.46
C ALA A 264 6.73 14.88 16.54
N PRO A 265 6.36 15.54 17.66
CA PRO A 265 5.00 16.04 17.85
C PRO A 265 4.51 17.07 16.82
N LEU A 266 5.41 17.73 16.09
CA LEU A 266 5.08 18.79 15.13
C LEU A 266 5.52 18.47 13.70
N PHE A 267 6.25 17.38 13.51
CA PHE A 267 6.74 16.99 12.19
C PHE A 267 7.18 15.52 12.21
N SER A 268 7.13 14.88 11.06
CA SER A 268 7.86 13.63 10.84
C SER A 268 8.84 13.79 9.71
N VAL A 269 9.87 12.95 9.69
CA VAL A 269 10.80 12.90 8.58
C VAL A 269 11.12 11.45 8.26
N SER A 270 11.31 11.19 6.97
CA SER A 270 11.75 9.91 6.45
C SER A 270 13.01 10.12 5.61
N LEU A 271 14.05 9.31 5.86
CA LEU A 271 15.28 9.28 5.10
C LEU A 271 15.40 7.91 4.44
N GLY A 272 15.32 7.85 3.11
CA GLY A 272 15.39 6.63 2.32
C GLY A 272 16.62 6.62 1.40
N SER A 273 17.18 5.44 1.16
CA SER A 273 18.21 5.22 0.14
C SER A 273 18.01 3.85 -0.51
N TYR A 274 18.14 3.82 -1.84
CA TYR A 274 17.88 2.65 -2.66
C TYR A 274 19.06 2.41 -3.61
N SER A 275 19.52 1.18 -3.68
CA SER A 275 20.59 0.77 -4.58
C SER A 275 20.16 -0.46 -5.35
N ASN A 276 20.43 -0.48 -6.65
CA ASN A 276 20.29 -1.68 -7.47
C ASN A 276 21.66 -2.16 -7.94
N LYS A 277 21.72 -3.38 -8.49
CA LYS A 277 22.96 -3.98 -9.02
C LYS A 277 23.70 -3.11 -10.05
N GLN A 278 22.99 -2.21 -10.73
CA GLN A 278 23.55 -1.33 -11.76
C GLN A 278 24.04 0.02 -11.22
N SER A 279 23.52 0.47 -10.07
CA SER A 279 23.92 1.73 -9.45
C SER A 279 25.25 1.54 -8.73
N LYS A 280 26.34 2.00 -9.35
CA LYS A 280 27.68 1.99 -8.73
C LYS A 280 27.76 2.81 -7.44
N ASN A 281 26.78 3.69 -7.18
CA ASN A 281 26.71 4.55 -6.01
C ASN A 281 25.40 4.34 -5.24
N PHE A 282 25.50 3.84 -4.01
CA PHE A 282 24.36 3.62 -3.09
C PHE A 282 23.56 4.91 -2.82
N LEU A 283 24.20 6.07 -2.93
CA LEU A 283 23.62 7.40 -2.70
C LEU A 283 22.96 8.02 -3.94
N SER A 284 22.88 7.30 -5.07
CA SER A 284 22.31 7.87 -6.31
C SER A 284 20.78 7.99 -6.26
N ASN A 285 20.10 7.18 -5.46
CA ASN A 285 18.65 7.24 -5.27
C ASN A 285 18.34 7.38 -3.78
N TYR A 286 18.31 8.61 -3.28
CA TYR A 286 17.89 8.93 -1.91
C TYR A 286 16.59 9.73 -1.90
N GLY A 287 15.84 9.64 -0.82
CA GLY A 287 14.62 10.40 -0.56
C GLY A 287 14.65 10.98 0.85
N ILE A 288 14.25 12.24 1.00
CA ILE A 288 14.08 12.93 2.27
C ILE A 288 12.66 13.45 2.28
N GLY A 289 11.77 12.83 3.05
CA GLY A 289 10.40 13.30 3.26
C GLY A 289 10.32 14.09 4.55
N ILE A 290 9.66 15.25 4.54
CA ILE A 290 9.33 16.04 5.73
C ILE A 290 7.82 16.25 5.73
N HIS A 291 7.15 15.88 6.81
CA HIS A 291 5.70 16.08 6.98
C HIS A 291 5.46 17.06 8.14
N LEU A 292 4.61 18.07 7.91
CA LEU A 292 4.34 19.21 8.82
C LEU A 292 2.85 19.43 9.09
#